data_AF-A0A4R5EVR3-F1
#
_entry.id   AF-A0A4R5EVR3-F1
#
_cell.length_a   1.000
_cell.length_b   1.000
_cell.length_c   1.000
_cell.angle_alpha   90.00
_cell.angle_beta   90.00
_cell.angle_gamma   90.00
#
_symmetry.space_group_name_H-M   'P 1'
#
loop_
_entity.id
_entity.type
_entity.pdbx_description
1 polymer ?
#
loop_
_entity_poly.entity_id
_entity_poly.type
_entity_poly.pdbx_seq_one_letter_code
_entity_poly.pdbx_strand_id
1 'polypeptide(L)'
;MGEGDNEQGYHFNVMRRAIAVIDEHQQDGGETLSLEALAAAMEMSPAHFQRLFSRWVGVSPKRYQQYLRLGHAKALLRDRFTTLDTAHAVGMSGSGRLHDLFLRWEAMSPGEYARHGAGLVIMWGWFDSPFGPALAMGTDKGLCGLAFSAETGPEAAMADLRGRWPEAEFVEDPAALAPLVTAVFEQRGETALHMIGSPLQIKVWEALLRIPSGQVSTYSEIAQSIGLPRAVRAVGTAVGRNPVSWLIPCHRALRKSGGLGGYHWGVPVKRAMLAYEAARAEEGSERREGAVAGS
;
A
#
# COMPACT_ATOMS: atom_id res chain seq x y z
N MET A 1 18.07 -39.16 -6.54
CA MET A 1 18.05 -37.85 -5.86
C MET A 1 19.08 -36.89 -6.49
N GLY A 2 19.12 -36.75 -7.83
CA GLY A 2 20.30 -36.19 -8.51
C GLY A 2 20.09 -35.25 -9.71
N GLU A 3 18.87 -35.04 -10.21
CA GLU A 3 18.66 -34.12 -11.36
C GLU A 3 18.01 -32.78 -10.96
N GLY A 4 17.01 -32.80 -10.07
CA GLY A 4 16.29 -31.59 -9.66
C GLY A 4 17.04 -30.62 -8.73
N ASP A 5 18.15 -31.06 -8.13
CA ASP A 5 18.98 -30.23 -7.23
C ASP A 5 20.04 -29.43 -8.02
N ASN A 6 20.57 -30.04 -9.09
CA ASN A 6 21.53 -29.41 -10.00
C ASN A 6 20.86 -28.35 -10.90
N GLU A 7 19.61 -28.58 -11.30
CA GLU A 7 18.81 -27.63 -12.09
C GLU A 7 18.38 -26.40 -11.26
N GLN A 8 18.10 -26.58 -9.96
CA GLN A 8 17.81 -25.47 -9.05
C GLN A 8 19.06 -24.62 -8.76
N GLY A 9 20.23 -25.26 -8.57
CA GLY A 9 21.51 -24.58 -8.42
C GLY A 9 21.94 -23.80 -9.68
N TYR A 10 21.68 -24.35 -10.87
CA TYR A 10 21.92 -23.66 -12.13
C TYR A 10 21.05 -22.41 -12.27
N HIS A 11 19.72 -22.54 -12.08
CA HIS A 11 18.81 -21.40 -12.18
C HIS A 11 19.09 -20.32 -11.13
N PHE A 12 19.49 -20.69 -9.90
CA PHE A 12 19.94 -19.74 -8.89
C PHE A 12 21.13 -18.90 -9.38
N ASN A 13 22.17 -19.54 -9.92
CA ASN A 13 23.38 -18.85 -10.38
C ASN A 13 23.11 -17.94 -11.57
N VAL A 14 22.28 -18.38 -12.52
CA VAL A 14 21.87 -17.57 -13.67
C VAL A 14 21.04 -16.36 -13.23
N MET A 15 20.09 -16.52 -12.31
CA MET A 15 19.28 -15.39 -11.81
C MET A 15 20.10 -14.41 -10.96
N ARG A 16 21.02 -14.90 -10.13
CA ARG A 16 21.96 -14.06 -9.38
C ARG A 16 22.80 -13.20 -10.33
N ARG A 17 23.32 -13.78 -11.40
CA ARG A 17 24.11 -13.06 -12.42
C ARG A 17 23.24 -12.05 -13.18
N ALA A 18 22.02 -12.42 -13.55
CA ALA A 18 21.08 -11.51 -14.20
C ALA A 18 20.73 -10.29 -13.33
N ILE A 19 20.54 -10.49 -12.03
CA ILE A 19 20.29 -9.41 -11.07
C ILE A 19 21.53 -8.53 -10.94
N ALA A 20 22.73 -9.11 -10.81
CA ALA A 20 23.98 -8.35 -10.72
C ALA A 20 24.21 -7.45 -11.94
N VAL A 21 23.99 -7.97 -13.16
CA VAL A 21 24.09 -7.19 -14.41
C VAL A 21 23.08 -6.03 -14.43
N ILE A 22 21.86 -6.27 -13.94
CA ILE A 22 20.85 -5.21 -13.85
C ILE A 22 21.25 -4.16 -12.81
N ASP A 23 21.75 -4.57 -11.66
CA ASP A 23 22.15 -3.67 -10.57
C ASP A 23 23.36 -2.82 -10.97
N GLU A 24 24.40 -3.41 -11.56
CA GLU A 24 25.60 -2.71 -12.07
C GLU A 24 25.23 -1.69 -13.14
N HIS A 25 24.47 -2.10 -14.16
CA HIS A 25 24.04 -1.21 -15.23
C HIS A 25 23.16 -0.05 -14.72
N GLN A 26 22.46 -0.25 -13.60
CA GLN A 26 21.63 0.78 -12.99
C GLN A 26 22.44 1.74 -12.10
N GLN A 27 23.53 1.29 -11.49
CA GLN A 27 24.48 2.13 -10.76
C GLN A 27 25.23 3.09 -11.68
N ASP A 28 25.52 2.67 -12.91
CA ASP A 28 26.15 3.50 -13.93
C ASP A 28 25.21 4.51 -14.61
N GLY A 29 23.94 4.59 -14.17
CA GLY A 29 22.94 5.50 -14.75
C GLY A 29 22.45 5.08 -16.15
N GLY A 30 22.72 3.85 -16.56
CA GLY A 30 22.39 3.36 -17.90
C GLY A 30 20.89 3.27 -18.17
N GLU A 31 20.51 3.25 -19.45
CA GLU A 31 19.12 3.07 -19.90
C GLU A 31 18.57 1.66 -19.61
N THR A 32 17.27 1.42 -19.85
CA THR A 32 16.65 0.12 -19.53
C THR A 32 17.22 -0.93 -20.47
N LEU A 33 17.87 -1.96 -19.92
CA LEU A 33 18.32 -3.11 -20.69
C LEU A 33 17.11 -3.84 -21.29
N SER A 34 17.18 -4.11 -22.58
CA SER A 34 16.15 -4.87 -23.28
C SER A 34 16.08 -6.31 -22.77
N LEU A 35 14.93 -6.95 -22.97
CA LEU A 35 14.76 -8.35 -22.58
C LEU A 35 15.73 -9.25 -23.36
N GLU A 36 15.97 -8.90 -24.62
CA GLU A 36 16.85 -9.59 -25.55
C GLU A 36 18.30 -9.52 -25.08
N ALA A 37 18.77 -8.34 -24.63
CA ALA A 37 20.12 -8.16 -24.10
C ALA A 37 20.34 -8.96 -22.81
N LEU A 38 19.38 -8.91 -21.88
CA LEU A 38 19.46 -9.67 -20.63
C LEU A 38 19.41 -11.18 -20.86
N ALA A 39 18.57 -11.64 -21.78
CA ALA A 39 18.48 -13.06 -22.12
C ALA A 39 19.75 -13.56 -22.82
N ALA A 40 20.30 -12.78 -23.75
CA ALA A 40 21.56 -13.08 -24.41
C ALA A 40 22.73 -13.18 -23.42
N ALA A 41 22.83 -12.23 -22.48
CA ALA A 41 23.85 -12.25 -21.42
C ALA A 41 23.73 -13.48 -20.49
N MET A 42 22.55 -14.09 -20.42
CA MET A 42 22.30 -15.30 -19.65
C MET A 42 22.35 -16.59 -20.48
N GLU A 43 22.66 -16.49 -21.78
CA GLU A 43 22.65 -17.61 -22.73
C GLU A 43 21.27 -18.31 -22.81
N MET A 44 20.21 -17.51 -22.76
CA MET A 44 18.81 -17.97 -22.77
C MET A 44 18.01 -17.31 -23.89
N SER A 45 16.92 -17.97 -24.30
CA SER A 45 15.92 -17.29 -25.12
C SER A 45 15.15 -16.24 -24.31
N PRO A 46 14.72 -15.11 -24.93
CA PRO A 46 13.99 -14.04 -24.24
C PRO A 46 12.74 -14.53 -23.48
N ALA A 47 11.98 -15.41 -24.11
CA ALA A 47 10.76 -15.97 -23.52
C ALA A 47 11.06 -16.89 -22.32
N HIS A 48 12.14 -17.69 -22.38
CA HIS A 48 12.54 -18.54 -21.26
C HIS A 48 13.08 -17.71 -20.11
N PHE A 49 13.97 -16.75 -20.39
CA PHE A 49 14.51 -15.82 -19.40
C PHE A 49 13.40 -15.03 -18.70
N GLN A 50 12.44 -14.45 -19.45
CA GLN A 50 11.33 -13.71 -18.86
C GLN A 50 10.51 -14.56 -17.89
N ARG A 51 10.16 -15.79 -18.27
CA ARG A 51 9.38 -16.70 -17.40
C ARG A 51 10.18 -17.09 -16.16
N LEU A 52 11.45 -17.47 -16.34
CA LEU A 52 12.32 -17.87 -15.23
C LEU A 52 12.54 -16.71 -14.26
N PHE A 53 12.91 -15.54 -14.78
CA PHE A 53 13.10 -14.32 -14.00
C PHE A 53 11.83 -13.90 -13.27
N SER A 54 10.68 -13.88 -13.95
CA SER A 54 9.41 -13.50 -13.32
C SER A 54 9.00 -14.48 -12.23
N ARG A 55 9.26 -15.79 -12.42
CA ARG A 55 9.02 -16.82 -11.40
C ARG A 55 9.94 -16.66 -10.18
N TRP A 56 11.17 -16.24 -10.41
CA TRP A 56 12.20 -16.13 -9.38
C TRP A 56 12.08 -14.82 -8.58
N VAL A 57 12.01 -13.69 -9.29
CA VAL A 57 11.96 -12.32 -8.73
C VAL A 57 10.53 -11.86 -8.43
N GLY A 58 9.51 -12.50 -9.02
CA GLY A 58 8.09 -12.19 -8.79
C GLY A 58 7.54 -11.07 -9.69
N VAL A 59 8.39 -10.40 -10.47
CA VAL A 59 8.02 -9.38 -11.46
C VAL A 59 8.86 -9.56 -12.74
N SER A 60 8.40 -9.02 -13.86
CA SER A 60 9.17 -9.08 -15.11
C SER A 60 10.49 -8.29 -15.02
N PRO A 61 11.53 -8.65 -15.80
CA PRO A 61 12.81 -7.93 -15.82
C PRO A 61 12.64 -6.42 -16.04
N LYS A 62 11.73 -6.03 -16.93
CA LYS A 62 11.39 -4.62 -17.19
C LYS A 62 10.82 -3.92 -15.94
N ARG A 63 9.90 -4.58 -15.22
CA ARG A 63 9.32 -4.02 -13.99
C ARG A 63 10.34 -3.95 -12.86
N TYR A 64 11.26 -4.92 -12.78
CA TYR A 64 12.35 -4.91 -11.80
C TYR A 64 13.29 -3.73 -12.03
N GLN A 65 13.72 -3.48 -13.26
CA GLN A 65 14.53 -2.31 -13.62
C GLN A 65 13.79 -0.98 -13.37
N GLN A 66 12.48 -0.93 -13.60
CA GLN A 66 11.66 0.24 -13.26
C GLN A 66 11.62 0.50 -11.74
N TYR A 67 11.58 -0.57 -10.94
CA TYR A 67 11.58 -0.48 -9.48
C TYR A 67 12.92 0.02 -8.93
N LEU A 68 14.04 -0.49 -9.44
CA LEU A 68 15.38 -0.01 -9.06
C LEU A 68 15.57 1.46 -9.43
N ARG A 69 15.11 1.88 -10.61
CA ARG A 69 15.09 3.30 -11.01
C ARG A 69 14.24 4.16 -10.09
N LEU A 70 13.07 3.69 -9.69
CA LEU A 70 12.23 4.42 -8.74
C LEU A 70 12.95 4.58 -7.39
N GLY A 71 13.58 3.51 -6.89
CA GLY A 71 14.39 3.56 -5.66
C GLY A 71 15.54 4.57 -5.74
N HIS A 72 16.27 4.58 -6.87
CA HIS A 72 17.36 5.52 -7.11
C HIS A 72 16.84 6.95 -7.26
N ALA A 73 15.75 7.17 -7.99
CA ALA A 73 15.12 8.49 -8.14
C ALA A 73 14.65 9.04 -6.80
N LYS A 74 14.11 8.20 -5.92
CA LYS A 74 13.73 8.56 -4.55
C LYS A 74 14.93 8.98 -3.71
N ALA A 75 16.06 8.29 -3.85
CA ALA A 75 17.31 8.67 -3.16
C ALA A 75 17.83 10.03 -3.64
N LEU A 76 17.87 10.27 -4.96
CA LEU A 76 18.33 11.53 -5.53
C LEU A 76 17.41 12.72 -5.18
N LEU A 77 16.09 12.53 -5.22
CA LEU A 77 15.14 13.56 -4.80
C LEU A 77 15.29 13.91 -3.31
N ARG A 78 15.61 12.92 -2.46
CA ARG A 78 15.93 13.14 -1.05
C ARG A 78 17.22 13.95 -0.89
N ASP A 79 18.19 13.76 -1.77
CA ASP A 79 19.46 14.49 -1.80
C ASP A 79 19.36 15.85 -2.54
N ARG A 80 18.13 16.39 -2.67
CA ARG A 80 17.78 17.71 -3.22
C ARG A 80 18.08 17.91 -4.72
N PHE A 81 18.13 16.84 -5.51
CA PHE A 81 18.15 16.97 -6.96
C PHE A 81 16.82 17.52 -7.48
N THR A 82 16.85 18.32 -8.55
CA THR A 82 15.61 18.73 -9.23
C THR A 82 14.94 17.53 -9.89
N THR A 83 13.65 17.62 -10.20
CA THR A 83 12.93 16.54 -10.91
C THR A 83 13.51 16.25 -12.30
N LEU A 84 14.09 17.27 -12.95
CA LEU A 84 14.76 17.13 -14.24
C LEU A 84 16.11 16.42 -14.09
N ASP A 85 16.94 16.85 -13.15
CA ASP A 85 18.24 16.24 -12.89
C ASP A 85 18.09 14.79 -12.41
N THR A 86 17.08 14.53 -11.57
CA THR A 86 16.72 13.18 -11.13
C THR A 86 16.36 12.30 -12.32
N ALA A 87 15.51 12.79 -13.24
CA ALA A 87 15.10 12.02 -14.41
C ALA A 87 16.30 11.64 -15.29
N HIS A 88 17.23 12.58 -15.51
CA HIS A 88 18.45 12.33 -16.27
C HIS A 88 19.37 11.33 -15.56
N ALA A 89 19.58 11.49 -14.25
CA ALA A 89 20.46 10.62 -13.46
C ALA A 89 19.95 9.17 -13.34
N VAL A 90 18.64 8.93 -13.45
CA VAL A 90 18.07 7.56 -13.52
C VAL A 90 17.89 7.03 -14.95
N GLY A 91 18.48 7.70 -15.95
CA GLY A 91 18.45 7.26 -17.35
C GLY A 91 17.06 7.36 -17.98
N MET A 92 16.29 8.39 -17.62
CA MET A 92 14.99 8.70 -18.21
C MET A 92 15.09 9.87 -19.18
N SER A 93 14.34 9.79 -20.28
CA SER A 93 14.32 10.80 -21.35
C SER A 93 13.68 12.15 -20.95
N GLY A 94 13.33 12.36 -19.67
CA GLY A 94 12.73 13.60 -19.18
C GLY A 94 11.83 13.44 -17.96
N SER A 95 11.51 14.56 -17.31
CA SER A 95 10.70 14.64 -16.07
C SER A 95 9.28 14.08 -16.21
N GLY A 96 8.70 14.08 -17.41
CA GLY A 96 7.39 13.46 -17.69
C GLY A 96 7.37 11.95 -17.48
N ARG A 97 8.44 11.23 -17.87
CA ARG A 97 8.52 9.78 -17.61
C ARG A 97 8.78 9.44 -16.15
N LEU A 98 9.48 10.33 -15.44
CA LEU A 98 9.64 10.24 -13.99
C LEU A 98 8.30 10.45 -13.29
N HIS A 99 7.49 11.40 -13.76
CA HIS A 99 6.14 11.63 -13.28
C HIS A 99 5.22 10.41 -13.50
N ASP A 100 5.19 9.86 -14.71
CA ASP A 100 4.41 8.64 -15.01
C ASP A 100 4.86 7.43 -14.18
N LEU A 101 6.17 7.32 -13.90
CA LEU A 101 6.72 6.27 -13.05
C LEU A 101 6.30 6.46 -11.59
N PHE A 102 6.30 7.69 -11.08
CA PHE A 102 5.78 7.96 -9.75
C PHE A 102 4.29 7.66 -9.71
N LEU A 103 3.44 8.28 -10.53
CA LEU A 103 1.99 8.05 -10.53
C LEU A 103 1.58 6.57 -10.66
N ARG A 104 2.36 5.77 -11.40
CA ARG A 104 2.07 4.34 -11.61
C ARG A 104 2.43 3.46 -10.41
N TRP A 105 3.33 3.91 -9.54
CA TRP A 105 3.89 3.10 -8.45
C TRP A 105 3.73 3.74 -7.06
N GLU A 106 3.48 5.04 -7.00
CA GLU A 106 3.20 5.89 -5.85
C GLU A 106 2.00 6.77 -6.26
N ALA A 107 0.96 6.88 -5.44
CA ALA A 107 -0.27 7.61 -5.81
C ALA A 107 -0.10 9.15 -5.87
N MET A 108 1.10 9.65 -6.15
CA MET A 108 1.48 11.06 -6.09
C MET A 108 2.58 11.41 -7.09
N SER A 109 2.74 12.70 -7.37
CA SER A 109 3.80 13.20 -8.24
C SER A 109 5.17 13.20 -7.55
N PRO A 110 6.29 13.14 -8.30
CA PRO A 110 7.65 13.16 -7.73
C PRO A 110 7.92 14.39 -6.83
N GLY A 111 7.31 15.54 -7.15
CA GLY A 111 7.48 16.78 -6.39
C GLY A 111 6.79 16.76 -5.02
N GLU A 112 5.65 16.06 -4.91
CA GLU A 112 4.96 15.89 -3.62
C GLU A 112 5.71 14.87 -2.74
N TYR A 113 6.28 13.83 -3.34
CA TYR A 113 7.12 12.86 -2.64
C TYR A 113 8.40 13.51 -2.10
N ALA A 114 9.08 14.33 -2.91
CA ALA A 114 10.32 15.00 -2.54
C ALA A 114 10.15 15.99 -1.36
N ARG A 115 8.94 16.51 -1.13
CA ARG A 115 8.68 17.52 -0.10
C ARG A 115 8.36 16.97 1.28
N HIS A 116 8.12 15.67 1.48
CA HIS A 116 7.78 15.09 2.79
C HIS A 116 6.60 15.76 3.54
N GLY A 117 5.71 16.48 2.82
CA GLY A 117 4.66 17.30 3.43
C GLY A 117 5.02 18.77 3.62
N ALA A 118 6.22 19.23 3.26
CA ALA A 118 6.59 20.64 3.31
C ALA A 118 5.66 21.49 2.43
N GLY A 119 4.91 22.39 3.07
CA GLY A 119 3.86 23.21 2.46
C GLY A 119 2.46 22.58 2.45
N LEU A 120 2.29 21.39 3.02
CA LEU A 120 1.00 20.74 3.22
C LEU A 120 0.44 21.15 4.58
N VAL A 121 -0.76 21.72 4.58
CA VAL A 121 -1.55 21.96 5.79
C VAL A 121 -2.48 20.77 6.00
N ILE A 122 -2.33 20.12 7.15
CA ILE A 122 -3.16 19.00 7.59
C ILE A 122 -4.07 19.51 8.71
N MET A 123 -5.36 19.53 8.45
CA MET A 123 -6.38 19.73 9.48
C MET A 123 -6.50 18.48 10.32
N TRP A 124 -6.70 18.61 11.63
CA TRP A 124 -6.95 17.48 12.52
C TRP A 124 -8.05 17.79 13.55
N GLY A 125 -8.68 16.75 14.09
CA GLY A 125 -9.69 16.86 15.13
C GLY A 125 -10.08 15.52 15.75
N TRP A 126 -10.63 15.57 16.97
CA TRP A 126 -11.17 14.42 17.70
C TRP A 126 -12.68 14.31 17.52
N PHE A 127 -13.16 13.08 17.35
CA PHE A 127 -14.56 12.77 17.09
C PHE A 127 -15.01 11.55 17.91
N ASP A 128 -16.26 11.56 18.33
CA ASP A 128 -16.90 10.37 18.85
C ASP A 128 -17.19 9.38 17.71
N SER A 129 -17.04 8.09 17.99
CA SER A 129 -17.35 7.04 17.03
C SER A 129 -17.90 5.78 17.70
N PRO A 130 -18.55 4.87 16.95
CA PRO A 130 -19.00 3.59 17.48
C PRO A 130 -17.88 2.70 18.07
N PHE A 131 -16.60 3.04 17.81
CA PHE A 131 -15.44 2.28 18.23
C PHE A 131 -14.56 3.03 19.24
N GLY A 132 -15.11 4.07 19.88
CA GLY A 132 -14.41 4.95 20.81
C GLY A 132 -13.87 6.23 20.15
N PRO A 133 -13.08 7.03 20.87
CA PRO A 133 -12.62 8.32 20.36
C PRO A 133 -11.69 8.14 19.15
N ALA A 134 -12.03 8.83 18.06
CA ALA A 134 -11.34 8.77 16.78
C ALA A 134 -10.61 10.08 16.48
N LEU A 135 -9.37 9.97 16.02
CA LEU A 135 -8.59 11.09 15.48
C LEU A 135 -8.69 11.06 13.96
N ALA A 136 -9.17 12.15 13.36
CA ALA A 136 -9.16 12.33 11.92
C ALA A 136 -8.14 13.38 11.50
N MET A 137 -7.51 13.16 10.35
CA MET A 137 -6.63 14.12 9.68
C MET A 137 -7.02 14.24 8.22
N GLY A 138 -7.04 15.46 7.69
CA GLY A 138 -7.43 15.74 6.31
C GLY A 138 -6.65 16.89 5.69
N THR A 139 -6.67 16.90 4.38
CA THR A 139 -6.11 17.95 3.52
C THR A 139 -7.21 18.49 2.62
N ASP A 140 -6.90 19.49 1.81
CA ASP A 140 -7.76 19.98 0.72
C ASP A 140 -8.18 18.87 -0.28
N LYS A 141 -7.42 17.78 -0.36
CA LYS A 141 -7.71 16.61 -1.21
C LYS A 141 -8.54 15.50 -0.55
N GLY A 142 -8.79 15.58 0.76
CA GLY A 142 -9.53 14.55 1.51
C GLY A 142 -8.79 14.00 2.73
N LEU A 143 -9.30 12.91 3.30
CA LEU A 143 -8.77 12.30 4.51
C LEU A 143 -7.41 11.65 4.26
N CYS A 144 -6.45 11.96 5.14
CA CYS A 144 -5.10 11.40 5.13
C CYS A 144 -4.76 10.60 6.39
N GLY A 145 -5.62 10.64 7.41
CA GLY A 145 -5.46 9.88 8.64
C GLY A 145 -6.80 9.60 9.32
N LEU A 146 -6.97 8.38 9.83
CA LEU A 146 -8.06 7.99 10.73
C LEU A 146 -7.56 6.92 11.71
N ALA A 147 -7.55 7.26 13.00
CA ALA A 147 -7.03 6.44 14.08
C ALA A 147 -8.02 6.32 15.24
N PHE A 148 -7.86 5.28 16.06
CA PHE A 148 -8.65 5.06 17.27
C PHE A 148 -7.74 5.07 18.50
N SER A 149 -8.19 5.71 19.57
CA SER A 149 -7.37 5.97 20.76
C SER A 149 -7.82 5.22 22.02
N ALA A 150 -8.92 4.47 21.97
CA ALA A 150 -9.48 3.79 23.13
C ALA A 150 -8.48 2.85 23.83
N GLU A 151 -7.62 2.18 23.07
CA GLU A 151 -6.62 1.22 23.58
C GLU A 151 -5.21 1.81 23.66
N THR A 152 -4.88 2.75 22.79
CA THR A 152 -3.52 3.28 22.59
C THR A 152 -3.28 4.62 23.28
N GLY A 153 -4.35 5.34 23.62
CA GLY A 153 -4.28 6.70 24.15
C GLY A 153 -4.20 7.78 23.06
N PRO A 154 -4.69 9.00 23.34
CA PRO A 154 -4.76 10.08 22.35
C PRO A 154 -3.37 10.55 21.88
N GLU A 155 -2.38 10.59 22.77
CA GLU A 155 -1.01 11.02 22.45
C GLU A 155 -0.32 10.06 21.47
N ALA A 156 -0.49 8.75 21.67
CA ALA A 156 0.10 7.74 20.79
C ALA A 156 -0.55 7.76 19.40
N ALA A 157 -1.89 7.91 19.34
CA ALA A 157 -2.60 8.04 18.07
C ALA A 157 -2.18 9.30 17.29
N MET A 158 -2.03 10.43 17.99
CA MET A 158 -1.52 11.67 17.39
C MET A 158 -0.09 11.50 16.86
N ALA A 159 0.82 10.95 17.67
CA ALA A 159 2.20 10.73 17.27
C ALA A 159 2.32 9.81 16.05
N ASP A 160 1.54 8.73 15.99
CA ASP A 160 1.52 7.79 14.86
C ASP A 160 1.09 8.46 13.55
N LEU A 161 -0.02 9.20 13.57
CA LEU A 161 -0.51 9.86 12.35
C LEU A 161 0.40 11.01 11.91
N ARG A 162 0.93 11.82 12.85
CA ARG A 162 1.89 12.89 12.53
C ARG A 162 3.20 12.35 11.98
N GLY A 163 3.67 11.21 12.47
CA GLY A 163 4.92 10.57 12.00
C GLY A 163 4.90 10.19 10.51
N ARG A 164 3.72 10.15 9.88
CA ARG A 164 3.56 9.90 8.44
C ARG A 164 3.79 11.15 7.59
N TRP A 165 3.70 12.33 8.21
CA TRP A 165 3.82 13.65 7.58
C TRP A 165 4.73 14.56 8.42
N PRO A 166 6.03 14.22 8.55
CA PRO A 166 6.91 14.88 9.52
C PRO A 166 7.13 16.37 9.25
N GLU A 167 7.01 16.82 8.00
CA GLU A 167 7.24 18.21 7.58
C GLU A 167 5.94 18.98 7.30
N ALA A 168 4.77 18.40 7.62
CA ALA A 168 3.49 19.07 7.43
C ALA A 168 3.17 20.04 8.58
N GLU A 169 2.41 21.08 8.27
CA GLU A 169 1.79 21.94 9.27
C GLU A 169 0.48 21.30 9.73
N PHE A 170 0.24 21.25 11.04
CA PHE A 170 -0.95 20.63 11.60
C PHE A 170 -1.80 21.67 12.31
N VAL A 171 -3.02 21.86 11.83
CA VAL A 171 -3.98 22.85 12.35
C VAL A 171 -5.17 22.10 12.93
N GLU A 172 -5.56 22.42 14.16
CA GLU A 172 -6.77 21.86 14.75
C GLU A 172 -8.00 22.55 14.13
N ASP A 173 -8.77 21.80 13.36
CA ASP A 173 -10.02 22.28 12.74
C ASP A 173 -11.02 21.11 12.59
N PRO A 174 -11.64 20.69 13.70
CA PRO A 174 -12.64 19.62 13.68
C PRO A 174 -13.89 20.01 12.86
N ALA A 175 -14.21 21.31 12.77
CA ALA A 175 -15.39 21.78 12.06
C ALA A 175 -15.27 21.54 10.55
N ALA A 176 -14.09 21.80 9.96
CA ALA A 176 -13.82 21.53 8.56
C ALA A 176 -13.80 20.03 8.22
N LEU A 177 -13.45 19.17 9.18
CA LEU A 177 -13.42 17.71 9.00
C LEU A 177 -14.76 17.02 9.28
N ALA A 178 -15.64 17.62 10.08
CA ALA A 178 -16.88 16.98 10.53
C ALA A 178 -17.72 16.37 9.39
N PRO A 179 -17.95 17.04 8.23
CA PRO A 179 -18.73 16.45 7.14
C PRO A 179 -18.12 15.16 6.58
N LEU A 180 -16.78 15.12 6.43
CA LEU A 180 -16.07 13.94 5.94
C LEU A 180 -16.12 12.80 6.95
N VAL A 181 -15.91 13.11 8.23
CA VAL A 181 -15.92 12.10 9.30
C VAL A 181 -17.31 11.50 9.48
N THR A 182 -18.36 12.32 9.45
CA THR A 182 -19.74 11.85 9.47
C THR A 182 -20.03 10.92 8.29
N ALA A 183 -19.67 11.30 7.07
CA ALA A 183 -19.85 10.46 5.88
C ALA A 183 -19.17 9.09 6.01
N VAL A 184 -17.96 9.05 6.59
CA VAL A 184 -17.19 7.81 6.82
C VAL A 184 -17.87 6.88 7.83
N PHE A 185 -18.35 7.39 8.95
CA PHE A 185 -18.98 6.55 9.98
C PHE A 185 -20.42 6.15 9.61
N GLU A 186 -21.13 6.99 8.88
CA GLU A 186 -22.46 6.66 8.33
C GLU A 186 -22.40 5.80 7.06
N GLN A 187 -21.20 5.59 6.49
CA GLN A 187 -20.96 4.89 5.22
C GLN A 187 -21.80 5.48 4.06
N ARG A 188 -21.85 6.82 3.97
CA ARG A 188 -22.62 7.55 2.95
C ARG A 188 -21.69 8.15 1.90
N GLY A 189 -21.98 7.87 0.63
CA GLY A 189 -21.27 8.47 -0.52
C GLY A 189 -19.82 7.98 -0.68
N GLU A 190 -19.07 8.69 -1.53
CA GLU A 190 -17.64 8.45 -1.75
C GLU A 190 -16.82 9.43 -0.89
N THR A 191 -15.83 8.93 -0.15
CA THR A 191 -14.91 9.77 0.64
C THR A 191 -13.56 9.84 -0.04
N ALA A 192 -13.11 11.05 -0.37
CA ALA A 192 -11.80 11.28 -0.97
C ALA A 192 -10.66 10.97 0.02
N LEU A 193 -9.61 10.31 -0.47
CA LEU A 193 -8.44 9.88 0.30
C LEU A 193 -7.16 10.51 -0.26
N HIS A 194 -6.32 11.01 0.64
CA HIS A 194 -4.98 11.50 0.32
C HIS A 194 -3.94 10.73 1.13
N MET A 195 -3.35 9.69 0.53
CA MET A 195 -2.53 8.71 1.26
C MET A 195 -1.13 8.58 0.69
N ILE A 196 -0.17 8.28 1.57
CA ILE A 196 1.19 7.86 1.22
C ILE A 196 1.37 6.39 1.56
N GLY A 197 1.84 5.61 0.60
CA GLY A 197 2.20 4.21 0.82
C GLY A 197 3.09 3.69 -0.30
N SER A 198 3.97 2.76 0.04
CA SER A 198 4.76 2.01 -0.95
C SER A 198 3.85 1.21 -1.89
N PRO A 199 4.33 0.77 -3.06
CA PRO A 199 3.49 0.06 -4.03
C PRO A 199 2.85 -1.21 -3.45
N LEU A 200 3.55 -1.89 -2.55
CA LEU A 200 3.00 -3.06 -1.85
C LEU A 200 1.87 -2.65 -0.90
N GLN A 201 2.04 -1.55 -0.17
CA GLN A 201 1.01 -1.05 0.75
C GLN A 201 -0.25 -0.66 0.01
N ILE A 202 -0.13 0.11 -1.07
CA ILE A 202 -1.27 0.52 -1.91
C ILE A 202 -2.02 -0.72 -2.42
N LYS A 203 -1.33 -1.71 -3.00
CA LYS A 203 -1.98 -2.95 -3.47
C LYS A 203 -2.70 -3.72 -2.36
N VAL A 204 -2.12 -3.77 -1.16
CA VAL A 204 -2.76 -4.42 -0.01
C VAL A 204 -4.00 -3.65 0.40
N TRP A 205 -3.95 -2.32 0.45
CA TRP A 205 -5.08 -1.48 0.81
C TRP A 205 -6.21 -1.54 -0.22
N GLU A 206 -5.89 -1.56 -1.52
CA GLU A 206 -6.86 -1.83 -2.59
C GLU A 206 -7.53 -3.20 -2.43
N ALA A 207 -6.75 -4.23 -2.08
CA ALA A 207 -7.30 -5.56 -1.84
C ALA A 207 -8.22 -5.59 -0.61
N LEU A 208 -7.89 -4.84 0.45
CA LEU A 208 -8.76 -4.69 1.62
C LEU A 208 -10.08 -4.01 1.26
N LEU A 209 -10.05 -2.93 0.47
CA LEU A 209 -11.26 -2.20 0.05
C LEU A 209 -12.25 -3.07 -0.74
N ARG A 210 -11.78 -4.16 -1.37
CA ARG A 210 -12.64 -5.12 -2.08
C ARG A 210 -13.32 -6.14 -1.18
N ILE A 211 -12.92 -6.25 0.09
CA ILE A 211 -13.57 -7.15 1.05
C ILE A 211 -14.90 -6.50 1.47
N PRO A 212 -16.07 -7.09 1.21
CA PRO A 212 -17.35 -6.48 1.58
C PRO A 212 -17.54 -6.33 3.10
N SER A 213 -18.41 -5.40 3.52
CA SER A 213 -18.84 -5.29 4.91
C SER A 213 -19.46 -6.59 5.40
N GLY A 214 -19.11 -7.01 6.62
CA GLY A 214 -19.57 -8.26 7.22
C GLY A 214 -18.83 -9.50 6.73
N GLN A 215 -17.89 -9.36 5.78
CA GLN A 215 -17.01 -10.44 5.34
C GLN A 215 -15.59 -10.25 5.86
N VAL A 216 -14.84 -11.35 5.89
CA VAL A 216 -13.45 -11.38 6.32
C VAL A 216 -12.60 -12.12 5.30
N SER A 217 -11.30 -11.82 5.28
CA SER A 217 -10.32 -12.55 4.46
C SER A 217 -9.06 -12.84 5.29
N THR A 218 -8.28 -13.83 4.87
CA THR A 218 -7.02 -14.16 5.54
C THR A 218 -5.84 -13.38 4.95
N TYR A 219 -4.80 -13.14 5.74
CA TYR A 219 -3.54 -12.54 5.20
C TYR A 219 -2.98 -13.33 4.01
N SER A 220 -3.17 -14.64 3.97
CA SER A 220 -2.79 -15.50 2.85
C SER A 220 -3.62 -15.28 1.60
N GLU A 221 -4.94 -15.12 1.74
CA GLU A 221 -5.83 -14.80 0.61
C GLU A 221 -5.54 -13.42 0.04
N ILE A 222 -5.29 -12.42 0.91
CA ILE A 222 -4.89 -11.07 0.47
C ILE A 222 -3.56 -11.16 -0.29
N ALA A 223 -2.58 -11.92 0.22
CA ALA A 223 -1.31 -12.13 -0.47
C ALA A 223 -1.51 -12.80 -1.84
N GLN A 224 -2.43 -13.75 -1.94
CA GLN A 224 -2.77 -14.41 -3.19
C GLN A 224 -3.47 -13.47 -4.18
N SER A 225 -4.42 -12.65 -3.72
CA SER A 225 -5.21 -11.75 -4.57
C SER A 225 -4.38 -10.63 -5.19
N ILE A 226 -3.30 -10.19 -4.53
CA ILE A 226 -2.34 -9.22 -5.07
C ILE A 226 -1.21 -9.86 -5.91
N GLY A 227 -1.26 -11.18 -6.12
CA GLY A 227 -0.28 -11.92 -6.91
C GLY A 227 1.05 -12.21 -6.21
N LEU A 228 1.09 -12.13 -4.87
CA LEU A 228 2.29 -12.32 -4.05
C LEU A 228 2.07 -13.37 -2.94
N PRO A 229 1.72 -14.64 -3.26
CA PRO A 229 1.26 -15.63 -2.27
C PRO A 229 2.29 -15.97 -1.18
N ARG A 230 3.59 -15.74 -1.43
CA ARG A 230 4.67 -15.95 -0.46
C ARG A 230 4.91 -14.76 0.48
N ALA A 231 4.27 -13.60 0.23
CA ALA A 231 4.55 -12.34 0.93
C ALA A 231 3.65 -12.09 2.15
N VAL A 232 3.10 -13.14 2.78
CA VAL A 232 2.09 -13.04 3.86
C VAL A 232 2.54 -12.12 5.01
N ARG A 233 3.81 -12.18 5.43
CA ARG A 233 4.34 -11.31 6.50
C ARG A 233 4.40 -9.84 6.09
N ALA A 234 4.82 -9.57 4.85
CA ALA A 234 4.88 -8.22 4.31
C ALA A 234 3.47 -7.64 4.13
N VAL A 235 2.51 -8.47 3.71
CA VAL A 235 1.08 -8.12 3.70
C VAL A 235 0.59 -7.75 5.10
N GLY A 236 0.87 -8.57 6.12
CA GLY A 236 0.50 -8.24 7.51
C GLY A 236 1.08 -6.89 7.98
N THR A 237 2.32 -6.59 7.61
CA THR A 237 2.95 -5.28 7.91
C THR A 237 2.25 -4.14 7.17
N ALA A 238 1.89 -4.33 5.90
CA ALA A 238 1.17 -3.33 5.11
C ALA A 238 -0.26 -3.08 5.63
N VAL A 239 -0.96 -4.13 6.06
CA VAL A 239 -2.28 -4.03 6.72
C VAL A 239 -2.17 -3.17 7.99
N GLY A 240 -1.15 -3.41 8.82
CA GLY A 240 -0.93 -2.64 10.05
C GLY A 240 -0.58 -1.17 9.81
N ARG A 241 0.04 -0.84 8.67
CA ARG A 241 0.41 0.54 8.31
C ARG A 241 -0.72 1.34 7.64
N ASN A 242 -1.95 0.85 7.67
CA ASN A 242 -3.11 1.55 7.12
C ASN A 242 -3.24 2.99 7.71
N PRO A 243 -3.28 4.05 6.89
CA PRO A 243 -3.44 5.43 7.34
C PRO A 243 -4.86 5.81 7.73
N VAL A 244 -5.87 5.19 7.13
CA VAL A 244 -7.27 5.56 7.32
C VAL A 244 -8.05 4.34 7.79
N SER A 245 -7.87 3.97 9.05
CA SER A 245 -8.55 2.82 9.65
C SER A 245 -10.06 2.97 9.59
N TRP A 246 -10.79 1.86 9.61
CA TRP A 246 -12.23 1.77 9.28
C TRP A 246 -12.55 1.99 7.80
N LEU A 247 -12.11 3.09 7.18
CA LEU A 247 -12.38 3.36 5.76
C LEU A 247 -11.64 2.38 4.83
N ILE A 248 -10.34 2.16 5.06
CA ILE A 248 -9.65 0.96 4.58
C ILE A 248 -9.89 -0.14 5.63
N PRO A 249 -10.60 -1.23 5.29
CA PRO A 249 -11.13 -2.18 6.26
C PRO A 249 -10.08 -3.23 6.69
N CYS A 250 -8.96 -2.76 7.22
CA CYS A 250 -7.87 -3.60 7.74
C CYS A 250 -8.30 -4.54 8.88
N HIS A 251 -9.41 -4.23 9.58
CA HIS A 251 -10.01 -5.09 10.60
C HIS A 251 -10.61 -6.38 10.02
N ARG A 252 -10.90 -6.44 8.72
CA ARG A 252 -11.42 -7.64 8.03
C ARG A 252 -10.33 -8.68 7.71
N ALA A 253 -9.05 -8.36 7.91
CA ALA A 253 -7.92 -9.27 7.67
C ALA A 253 -7.60 -10.14 8.91
N LEU A 254 -7.71 -11.46 8.79
CA LEU A 254 -7.54 -12.42 9.88
C LEU A 254 -6.38 -13.40 9.65
N ARG A 255 -5.99 -14.12 10.71
CA ARG A 255 -5.07 -15.26 10.59
C ARG A 255 -5.80 -16.44 9.95
N LYS A 256 -5.07 -17.28 9.21
CA LYS A 256 -5.61 -18.51 8.59
C LYS A 256 -6.24 -19.48 9.60
N SER A 257 -5.81 -19.43 10.86
CA SER A 257 -6.40 -20.23 11.95
C SER A 257 -7.76 -19.74 12.45
N GLY A 258 -8.31 -18.67 11.86
CA GLY A 258 -9.53 -18.00 12.33
C GLY A 258 -9.30 -17.01 13.48
N GLY A 259 -8.08 -16.92 14.02
CA GLY A 259 -7.75 -15.95 15.06
C GLY A 259 -7.71 -14.52 14.52
N LEU A 260 -8.17 -13.54 15.33
CA LEU A 260 -8.19 -12.13 14.95
C LEU A 260 -6.81 -11.59 14.56
N GLY A 261 -5.74 -12.11 15.16
CA GLY A 261 -4.40 -11.55 15.02
C GLY A 261 -4.28 -10.18 15.69
N GLY A 262 -3.26 -9.41 15.28
CA GLY A 262 -3.07 -8.06 15.78
C GLY A 262 -4.00 -7.05 15.11
N TYR A 263 -4.09 -5.88 15.72
CA TYR A 263 -4.69 -4.68 15.14
C TYR A 263 -3.92 -3.47 15.64
N HIS A 264 -3.62 -2.52 14.75
CA HIS A 264 -2.77 -1.38 15.05
C HIS A 264 -3.32 -0.53 16.21
N TRP A 265 -4.65 -0.35 16.26
CA TRP A 265 -5.35 0.40 17.31
C TRP A 265 -5.94 -0.47 18.41
N GLY A 266 -5.43 -1.70 18.57
CA GLY A 266 -5.87 -2.63 19.62
C GLY A 266 -6.91 -3.66 19.19
N VAL A 267 -6.73 -4.89 19.67
CA VAL A 267 -7.61 -6.03 19.33
C VAL A 267 -9.07 -5.83 19.76
N PRO A 268 -9.39 -5.17 20.89
CA PRO A 268 -10.78 -4.86 21.25
C PRO A 268 -11.52 -4.02 20.20
N VAL A 269 -10.86 -2.98 19.66
CA VAL A 269 -11.41 -2.13 18.59
C VAL A 269 -11.73 -2.97 17.33
N LYS A 270 -10.81 -3.83 16.91
CA LYS A 270 -11.03 -4.75 15.79
C LYS A 270 -12.24 -5.66 16.00
N ARG A 271 -12.40 -6.19 17.22
CA ARG A 271 -13.52 -7.06 17.57
C ARG A 271 -14.84 -6.29 17.52
N ALA A 272 -14.88 -5.07 18.04
CA ALA A 272 -16.06 -4.22 18.00
C ALA A 272 -16.48 -3.91 16.55
N MET A 273 -15.53 -3.58 15.66
CA MET A 273 -15.82 -3.34 14.24
C MET A 273 -16.42 -4.56 13.54
N LEU A 274 -15.84 -5.75 13.76
CA LEU A 274 -16.36 -6.99 13.17
C LEU A 274 -17.76 -7.33 13.69
N ALA A 275 -18.01 -7.15 15.00
CA ALA A 275 -19.33 -7.35 15.59
C ALA A 275 -20.36 -6.35 15.05
N TYR A 276 -19.98 -5.09 14.91
CA TYR A 276 -20.82 -4.02 14.35
C TYR A 276 -21.24 -4.33 12.91
N GLU A 277 -20.32 -4.80 12.07
CA GLU A 277 -20.63 -5.20 10.70
C GLU A 277 -21.51 -6.45 10.62
N ALA A 278 -21.25 -7.45 11.47
CA ALA A 278 -22.04 -8.68 11.52
C ALA A 278 -23.51 -8.41 11.88
N ALA A 279 -23.76 -7.61 12.93
CA ALA A 279 -25.12 -7.27 13.37
C ALA A 279 -25.92 -6.58 12.25
N ARG A 280 -25.29 -5.67 11.50
CA ARG A 280 -25.96 -4.94 10.40
C ARG A 280 -26.20 -5.80 9.17
N ALA A 281 -25.38 -6.84 8.96
CA ALA A 281 -25.60 -7.81 7.89
C ALA A 281 -26.82 -8.69 8.20
N GLU A 282 -26.98 -9.14 9.45
CA GLU A 282 -28.15 -9.92 9.91
C GLU A 282 -29.45 -9.12 9.77
N GLU A 283 -29.50 -7.88 10.28
CA GLU A 283 -30.69 -7.01 10.12
C GLU A 283 -31.02 -6.71 8.65
N GLY A 284 -30.00 -6.66 7.78
CA GLY A 284 -30.18 -6.49 6.34
C GLY A 284 -30.78 -7.71 5.66
N SER A 285 -30.48 -8.91 6.16
CA SER A 285 -31.06 -10.19 5.70
C SER A 285 -32.52 -10.31 6.12
N GLU A 286 -32.82 -10.04 7.39
CA GLU A 286 -34.18 -10.13 7.94
C GLU A 286 -35.15 -9.13 7.27
N ARG A 287 -34.69 -7.91 6.97
CA ARG A 287 -35.47 -6.91 6.22
C ARG A 287 -35.77 -7.33 4.77
N ARG A 288 -34.87 -8.10 4.13
CA ARG A 288 -35.07 -8.62 2.77
C ARG A 288 -36.03 -9.82 2.77
N GLU A 289 -35.92 -10.71 3.75
CA GLU A 289 -36.82 -11.87 3.89
C GLU A 289 -38.25 -11.43 4.25
N GLY A 290 -38.41 -10.45 5.14
CA GLY A 290 -39.72 -9.87 5.48
C GLY A 290 -40.39 -9.12 4.31
N ALA A 291 -39.62 -8.51 3.41
CA ALA A 291 -40.16 -7.85 2.22
C ALA A 291 -40.62 -8.82 1.13
N VAL A 292 -40.02 -10.02 1.06
CA VAL A 292 -40.40 -11.09 0.10
C VAL A 292 -41.59 -11.90 0.61
N ALA A 293 -41.77 -12.03 1.93
CA ALA A 293 -42.92 -12.73 2.52
C ALA A 293 -44.22 -11.89 2.53
N GLY A 294 -44.12 -10.58 2.25
CA GLY A 294 -45.24 -9.63 2.25
C GLY A 294 -45.74 -9.19 0.87
N SER A 295 -45.25 -9.81 -0.21
CA SER A 295 -45.63 -9.58 -1.61
C SER A 295 -46.27 -10.80 -2.23
#